data_AF-A0A1Q3K5M0-F1
#
_entry.id   AF-A0A1Q3K5M0-F1
#
_cell.length_a   1.000
_cell.length_b   1.000
_cell.length_c   1.000
_cell.angle_alpha   90.00
_cell.angle_beta   90.00
_cell.angle_gamma   90.00
#
_symmetry.space_group_name_H-M   'P 1'
#
loop_
_entity.id
_entity.type
_entity.pdbx_description
1 polymer ?
#
loop_
_entity_poly.entity_id
_entity_poly.type
_entity_poly.pdbx_seq_one_letter_code
_entity_poly.pdbx_strand_id
1 'polypeptide(L)'
;MLPVILFFCVFAYTPASAQNSGKTENSDPLMMSFQTHAKIGNGTIEQKNQLSVLISTNFSGDYTDKAIRKAKWQNITDMFTLSPVTATDELLSTGADISDLVQKGKPFHIAFKYETPSQTTEKRYVTWKVRNFQVSQTNSSDTLHFVKREPLTLYHKGTQEPGRTVAFNTQVIFRGNLKKANFADPTEDWAISAAISVP
;
A
#
# COMPACT_ATOMS: atom_id res chain seq x y z
N MET A 1 -14.00 -63.28 2.51
CA MET A 1 -14.61 -62.04 2.02
C MET A 1 -15.01 -61.22 3.24
N LEU A 2 -14.14 -60.31 3.69
CA LEU A 2 -14.38 -59.39 4.80
C LEU A 2 -14.45 -57.96 4.22
N PRO A 3 -15.38 -57.10 4.66
CA PRO A 3 -15.30 -55.68 4.37
C PRO A 3 -14.48 -54.96 5.46
N VAL A 4 -13.49 -54.18 5.01
CA VAL A 4 -12.74 -53.21 5.79
C VAL A 4 -13.57 -51.92 5.82
N ILE A 5 -14.02 -51.51 7.01
CA ILE A 5 -14.68 -50.21 7.21
C ILE A 5 -13.62 -49.22 7.70
N LEU A 6 -13.30 -48.24 6.86
CA LEU A 6 -12.49 -47.07 7.20
C LEU A 6 -13.26 -46.19 8.18
N PHE A 7 -12.74 -46.02 9.40
CA PHE A 7 -13.20 -44.98 10.33
C PHE A 7 -12.46 -43.67 10.02
N PHE A 8 -13.18 -42.70 9.45
CA PHE A 8 -12.71 -41.31 9.40
C PHE A 8 -12.75 -40.72 10.82
N CYS A 9 -11.58 -40.40 11.36
CA CYS A 9 -11.45 -39.67 12.62
C CYS A 9 -11.67 -38.18 12.34
N VAL A 10 -12.89 -37.69 12.58
CA VAL A 10 -13.16 -36.25 12.64
C VAL A 10 -12.89 -35.81 14.06
N PHE A 11 -11.80 -35.07 14.28
CA PHE A 11 -11.56 -34.37 15.53
C PHE A 11 -12.61 -33.25 15.67
N ALA A 12 -13.63 -33.48 16.50
CA ALA A 12 -14.49 -32.42 16.98
C ALA A 12 -13.69 -31.58 17.99
N TYR A 13 -13.41 -30.33 17.66
CA TYR A 13 -12.91 -29.34 18.62
C TYR A 13 -14.11 -28.57 19.17
N THR A 14 -14.43 -28.76 20.45
CA THR A 14 -15.37 -27.91 21.18
C THR A 14 -14.59 -27.13 22.22
N PRO A 15 -14.44 -25.80 22.11
CA PRO A 15 -14.01 -25.00 23.23
C PRO A 15 -15.22 -24.52 24.05
N ALA A 16 -15.03 -24.59 25.36
CA ALA A 16 -16.00 -24.35 26.42
C ALA A 16 -16.50 -22.89 26.48
N SER A 17 -17.74 -22.74 26.96
CA SER A 17 -18.35 -21.48 27.36
C SER A 17 -17.61 -20.86 28.56
N ALA A 18 -17.09 -19.65 28.39
CA ALA A 18 -16.77 -18.74 29.48
C ALA A 18 -17.26 -17.33 29.10
N GLN A 19 -18.33 -16.87 29.76
CA GLN A 19 -18.82 -15.50 29.70
C GLN A 19 -18.16 -14.69 30.83
N ASN A 20 -17.27 -13.73 30.51
CA ASN A 20 -17.25 -12.45 31.21
C ASN A 20 -16.46 -11.33 30.48
N SER A 21 -17.06 -10.13 30.54
CA SER A 21 -16.59 -8.77 30.24
C SER A 21 -16.18 -8.37 28.81
N GLY A 22 -17.17 -7.88 28.05
CA GLY A 22 -17.05 -6.58 27.37
C GLY A 22 -16.25 -6.47 26.08
N LYS A 23 -16.19 -7.51 25.24
CA LYS A 23 -15.67 -7.38 23.86
C LYS A 23 -16.46 -8.25 22.88
N THR A 24 -17.58 -7.73 22.41
CA THR A 24 -18.29 -8.25 21.23
C THR A 24 -18.67 -7.10 20.32
N GLU A 25 -17.71 -6.62 19.54
CA GLU A 25 -17.95 -6.39 18.13
C GLU A 25 -16.80 -7.08 17.41
N ASN A 26 -17.09 -8.24 16.81
CA ASN A 26 -16.23 -8.83 15.81
C ASN A 26 -16.39 -7.91 14.58
N SER A 27 -15.67 -6.79 14.57
CA SER A 27 -15.73 -5.84 13.46
C SER A 27 -15.09 -6.50 12.25
N ASP A 28 -15.82 -6.51 11.14
CA ASP A 28 -15.33 -7.03 9.88
C ASP A 28 -13.96 -6.44 9.50
N PRO A 29 -12.96 -7.28 9.16
CA PRO A 29 -11.60 -6.82 8.95
C PRO A 29 -11.54 -5.84 7.77
N LEU A 30 -10.87 -4.71 7.99
CA LEU A 30 -10.59 -3.71 6.97
C LEU A 30 -9.31 -4.09 6.22
N MET A 31 -9.50 -4.71 5.06
CA MET A 31 -8.41 -5.16 4.21
C MET A 31 -7.99 -4.05 3.25
N MET A 32 -6.70 -3.74 3.24
CA MET A 32 -6.06 -2.95 2.19
C MET A 32 -5.31 -3.88 1.25
N SER A 33 -5.45 -3.70 -0.06
CA SER A 33 -4.69 -4.46 -1.05
C SER A 33 -4.31 -3.63 -2.26
N PHE A 34 -3.22 -4.04 -2.91
CA PHE A 34 -2.69 -3.45 -4.12
C PHE A 34 -1.73 -4.42 -4.80
N GLN A 35 -1.32 -4.09 -6.01
CA GLN A 35 -0.27 -4.78 -6.74
C GLN A 35 0.94 -3.87 -6.90
N THR A 36 2.13 -4.43 -6.80
CA THR A 36 3.37 -3.71 -7.13
C THR A 36 4.11 -4.34 -8.27
N HIS A 37 4.95 -3.53 -8.91
CA HIS A 37 5.99 -3.96 -9.83
C HIS A 37 7.19 -3.04 -9.64
N ALA A 38 8.39 -3.61 -9.62
CA ALA A 38 9.64 -2.88 -9.44
C ALA A 38 10.65 -3.30 -10.51
N LYS A 39 11.20 -2.34 -11.26
CA LYS A 39 12.26 -2.63 -12.25
C LYS A 39 13.35 -1.57 -12.31
N ILE A 40 14.59 -2.03 -12.51
CA ILE A 40 15.73 -1.18 -12.87
C ILE A 40 15.86 -1.05 -14.38
N GLY A 41 16.40 0.08 -14.83
CA GLY A 41 16.74 0.29 -16.25
C GLY A 41 18.07 -0.38 -16.60
N ASN A 42 18.31 -0.61 -17.89
CA ASN A 42 19.59 -1.14 -18.35
C ASN A 42 20.76 -0.22 -17.94
N GLY A 43 21.86 -0.81 -17.43
CA GLY A 43 23.03 -0.06 -16.95
C GLY A 43 22.80 0.74 -15.66
N THR A 44 21.86 0.32 -14.81
CA THR A 44 21.60 0.96 -13.52
C THR A 44 21.72 -0.02 -12.36
N ILE A 45 22.17 0.47 -11.21
CA ILE A 45 22.21 -0.21 -9.93
C ILE A 45 20.96 0.20 -9.15
N GLU A 46 20.34 -0.79 -8.51
CA GLU A 46 19.19 -0.61 -7.63
C GLU A 46 19.46 0.44 -6.54
N GLN A 47 18.45 1.29 -6.31
CA GLN A 47 18.35 2.09 -5.09
C GLN A 47 17.32 1.41 -4.18
N LYS A 48 17.72 1.12 -2.94
CA LYS A 48 16.87 0.42 -1.97
C LYS A 48 15.89 1.38 -1.31
N ASN A 49 14.78 0.82 -0.80
CA ASN A 49 13.82 1.50 0.08
C ASN A 49 13.19 2.77 -0.51
N GLN A 50 12.98 2.80 -1.83
CA GLN A 50 12.42 3.98 -2.48
C GLN A 50 10.92 4.11 -2.32
N LEU A 51 10.17 3.01 -2.20
CA LEU A 51 8.73 3.02 -2.05
C LEU A 51 8.34 2.70 -0.61
N SER A 52 7.53 3.58 -0.01
CA SER A 52 6.90 3.38 1.29
C SER A 52 5.39 3.47 1.18
N VAL A 53 4.69 2.68 2.00
CA VAL A 53 3.24 2.75 2.19
C VAL A 53 2.98 3.41 3.54
N LEU A 54 2.20 4.49 3.52
CA LEU A 54 1.94 5.32 4.68
C LEU A 54 0.43 5.47 4.91
N ILE A 55 0.04 5.66 6.16
CA ILE A 55 -1.33 6.01 6.55
C ILE A 55 -1.34 7.28 7.41
N SER A 56 -2.35 8.13 7.22
CA SER A 56 -2.58 9.30 8.05
C SER A 56 -4.06 9.49 8.39
N THR A 57 -4.33 9.71 9.67
CA THR A 57 -5.67 10.02 10.21
C THR A 57 -5.86 11.53 10.47
N ASN A 58 -4.85 12.36 10.18
CA ASN A 58 -4.89 13.80 10.41
C ASN A 58 -4.43 14.65 9.22
N PHE A 59 -4.15 14.02 8.06
CA PHE A 59 -3.93 14.76 6.82
C PHE A 59 -5.20 15.51 6.42
N SER A 60 -5.06 16.80 6.13
CA SER A 60 -6.19 17.70 5.88
C SER A 60 -6.75 17.62 4.46
N GLY A 61 -6.11 16.87 3.55
CA GLY A 61 -6.42 16.89 2.12
C GLY A 61 -5.81 18.08 1.36
N ASP A 62 -4.99 18.90 2.01
CA ASP A 62 -4.24 20.00 1.38
C ASP A 62 -2.88 19.48 0.88
N TYR A 63 -2.62 19.64 -0.42
CA TYR A 63 -1.43 19.14 -1.10
C TYR A 63 -0.26 20.14 -1.11
N THR A 64 -0.31 21.20 -0.30
CA THR A 64 0.86 22.04 -0.06
C THR A 64 1.95 21.29 0.72
N ASP A 65 3.23 21.61 0.46
CA ASP A 65 4.37 21.03 1.21
C ASP A 65 4.20 21.19 2.73
N LYS A 66 3.69 22.35 3.16
CA LYS A 66 3.41 22.65 4.57
C LYS A 66 2.38 21.69 5.16
N ALA A 67 1.28 21.42 4.46
CA ALA A 67 0.23 20.54 4.95
C ALA A 67 0.67 19.06 5.00
N ILE A 68 1.36 18.58 3.96
CA ILE A 68 1.89 17.21 3.90
C ILE A 68 2.87 16.94 5.03
N ARG A 69 3.75 17.91 5.34
CA ARG A 69 4.73 17.81 6.43
C ARG A 69 4.13 17.99 7.82
N LYS A 70 3.01 18.70 7.94
CA LYS A 70 2.29 18.87 9.21
C LYS A 70 1.51 17.61 9.61
N ALA A 71 1.07 16.83 8.63
CA ALA A 71 0.37 15.57 8.88
C ALA A 71 1.30 14.53 9.51
N LYS A 72 0.71 13.64 10.32
CA LYS A 72 1.38 12.49 10.91
C LYS A 72 1.16 11.31 9.99
N TRP A 73 2.24 10.82 9.39
CA TRP A 73 2.25 9.65 8.53
C TRP A 73 2.86 8.48 9.29
N GLN A 74 2.08 7.44 9.54
CA GLN A 74 2.58 6.17 10.07
C GLN A 74 3.05 5.32 8.89
N ASN A 75 4.29 4.82 8.96
CA ASN A 75 4.80 3.88 7.98
C ASN A 75 4.23 2.48 8.26
N ILE A 76 3.59 1.89 7.26
CA ILE A 76 2.95 0.58 7.30
C ILE A 76 3.50 -0.36 6.23
N THR A 77 4.65 -0.01 5.64
CA THR A 77 5.27 -0.78 4.55
C THR A 77 5.50 -2.23 4.95
N ASP A 78 5.90 -2.48 6.19
CA ASP A 78 6.21 -3.82 6.70
C ASP A 78 4.99 -4.75 6.80
N MET A 79 3.77 -4.22 6.64
CA MET A 79 2.55 -5.03 6.55
C MET A 79 2.37 -5.65 5.16
N PHE A 80 3.15 -5.23 4.16
CA PHE A 80 2.98 -5.62 2.77
C PHE A 80 4.26 -6.21 2.19
N THR A 81 4.11 -7.21 1.31
CA THR A 81 5.22 -7.72 0.51
C THR A 81 5.30 -6.93 -0.79
N LEU A 82 6.32 -6.09 -0.93
CA LEU A 82 6.58 -5.33 -2.17
C LEU A 82 7.35 -6.19 -3.18
N SER A 83 7.14 -5.93 -4.48
CA SER A 83 7.84 -6.63 -5.55
C SER A 83 9.36 -6.57 -5.36
N PRO A 84 10.08 -7.70 -5.56
CA PRO A 84 11.53 -7.65 -5.69
C PRO A 84 11.90 -6.82 -6.92
N VAL A 85 13.06 -6.17 -6.87
CA VAL A 85 13.58 -5.42 -8.01
C VAL A 85 14.13 -6.42 -9.03
N THR A 86 13.35 -6.68 -10.08
CA THR A 86 13.71 -7.63 -11.15
C THR A 86 13.60 -6.96 -12.53
N ALA A 87 14.13 -7.64 -13.55
CA ALA A 87 13.94 -7.23 -14.94
C ALA A 87 12.63 -7.77 -15.56
N THR A 88 11.76 -8.41 -14.78
CA THR A 88 10.46 -8.93 -15.25
C THR A 88 9.39 -7.85 -15.13
N ASP A 89 8.28 -7.96 -15.87
CA ASP A 89 7.09 -7.08 -15.73
C ASP A 89 6.00 -7.74 -14.85
N GLU A 90 6.37 -8.68 -13.99
CA GLU A 90 5.43 -9.37 -13.10
C GLU A 90 4.88 -8.44 -12.02
N LEU A 91 3.57 -8.54 -11.79
CA LEU A 91 2.88 -7.82 -10.73
C LEU A 91 2.75 -8.73 -9.50
N LEU A 92 3.20 -8.25 -8.35
CA LEU A 92 3.00 -8.93 -7.07
C LEU A 92 1.79 -8.34 -6.35
N SER A 93 0.77 -9.16 -6.12
CA SER A 93 -0.37 -8.80 -5.28
C SER A 93 -0.02 -8.92 -3.80
N THR A 94 -0.42 -7.94 -3.01
CA THR A 94 -0.26 -7.93 -1.55
C THR A 94 -1.49 -7.32 -0.88
N GLY A 95 -1.73 -7.70 0.37
CA GLY A 95 -2.76 -7.08 1.19
C GLY A 95 -2.55 -7.37 2.68
N ALA A 96 -3.15 -6.54 3.52
CA ALA A 96 -3.05 -6.62 4.97
C ALA A 96 -4.31 -6.08 5.63
N ASP A 97 -4.58 -6.57 6.84
CA ASP A 97 -5.62 -6.01 7.71
C ASP A 97 -5.08 -4.73 8.36
N ILE A 98 -5.77 -3.61 8.15
CA ILE A 98 -5.43 -2.29 8.68
C ILE A 98 -6.45 -1.79 9.72
N SER A 99 -7.30 -2.68 10.25
CA SER A 99 -8.37 -2.33 11.19
C SER A 99 -7.88 -1.58 12.42
N ASP A 100 -6.75 -2.01 12.99
CA ASP A 100 -6.16 -1.41 14.20
C ASP A 100 -5.57 -0.01 13.98
N LEU A 101 -5.46 0.43 12.72
CA LEU A 101 -4.83 1.71 12.35
C LEU A 101 -5.84 2.83 12.15
N VAL A 102 -7.13 2.51 12.13
CA VAL A 102 -8.21 3.45 11.80
C VAL A 102 -9.33 3.38 12.83
N GLN A 103 -10.20 4.38 12.81
CA GLN A 103 -11.37 4.42 13.68
C GLN A 103 -12.61 4.56 12.81
N LYS A 104 -13.63 3.75 13.09
CA LYS A 104 -14.93 3.80 12.41
C LYS A 104 -15.49 5.22 12.41
N GLY A 105 -16.04 5.66 11.28
CA GLY A 105 -16.59 7.01 11.09
C GLY A 105 -15.56 8.15 11.05
N LYS A 106 -14.26 7.88 11.25
CA LYS A 106 -13.20 8.91 11.08
C LYS A 106 -12.47 8.73 9.75
N PRO A 107 -12.22 9.83 9.02
CA PRO A 107 -11.51 9.75 7.76
C PRO A 107 -10.03 9.42 7.98
N PHE A 108 -9.48 8.63 7.06
CA PHE A 108 -8.04 8.39 6.95
C PHE A 108 -7.61 8.46 5.48
N HIS A 109 -6.31 8.55 5.25
CA HIS A 109 -5.70 8.63 3.93
C HIS A 109 -4.56 7.61 3.84
N ILE A 110 -4.43 6.98 2.68
CA ILE A 110 -3.30 6.12 2.32
C ILE A 110 -2.40 6.90 1.37
N ALA A 111 -1.10 6.83 1.58
CA ALA A 111 -0.12 7.40 0.67
C ALA A 111 0.92 6.37 0.24
N PHE A 112 1.23 6.36 -1.06
CA PHE A 112 2.43 5.73 -1.59
C PHE A 112 3.48 6.83 -1.75
N LYS A 113 4.52 6.79 -0.92
CA LYS A 113 5.63 7.74 -0.95
C LYS A 113 6.80 7.12 -1.71
N TYR A 114 7.30 7.83 -2.71
CA TYR A 114 8.46 7.44 -3.48
C TYR A 114 9.60 8.45 -3.30
N GLU A 115 10.71 7.99 -2.74
CA GLU A 115 11.90 8.81 -2.51
C GLU A 115 12.99 8.41 -3.49
N THR A 116 13.49 9.40 -4.22
CA THR A 116 14.69 9.25 -5.04
C THR A 116 15.81 10.03 -4.35
N PRO A 117 16.80 9.37 -3.73
CA PRO A 117 18.00 10.06 -3.27
C PRO A 117 18.75 10.64 -4.46
N SER A 118 19.72 11.52 -4.20
CA SER A 118 20.63 12.03 -5.23
C SER A 118 21.18 10.88 -6.08
N GLN A 119 21.08 11.05 -7.39
CA GLN A 119 21.36 10.02 -8.37
C GLN A 119 22.81 10.12 -8.86
N THR A 120 23.39 8.99 -9.27
CA THR A 120 24.64 8.96 -10.01
C THR A 120 24.41 8.32 -11.38
N THR A 121 25.42 8.30 -12.26
CA THR A 121 25.32 7.64 -13.56
C THR A 121 24.87 6.18 -13.44
N GLU A 122 25.36 5.49 -12.40
CA GLU A 122 25.07 4.08 -12.11
C GLU A 122 23.85 3.91 -11.20
N LYS A 123 23.67 4.74 -10.16
CA LYS A 123 22.52 4.67 -9.25
C LYS A 123 21.46 5.68 -9.67
N ARG A 124 20.55 5.25 -10.55
CA ARG A 124 19.50 6.13 -11.07
C ARG A 124 18.25 6.06 -10.25
N TYR A 125 17.46 5.00 -10.40
CA TYR A 125 16.19 4.82 -9.72
C TYR A 125 15.63 3.44 -10.08
N VAL A 126 14.74 2.93 -9.23
CA VAL A 126 13.84 1.81 -9.50
C VAL A 126 12.51 2.40 -9.97
N THR A 127 12.02 1.95 -11.12
CA THR A 127 10.64 2.24 -11.53
C THR A 127 9.71 1.42 -10.67
N TRP A 128 8.84 2.09 -9.93
CA TRP A 128 7.76 1.43 -9.19
C TRP A 128 6.44 1.65 -9.91
N LYS A 129 5.63 0.61 -10.00
CA LYS A 129 4.22 0.71 -10.35
C LYS A 129 3.42 0.22 -9.17
N VAL A 130 2.39 0.98 -8.79
CA VAL A 130 1.35 0.55 -7.85
C VAL A 130 0.06 0.43 -8.64
N ARG A 131 -0.62 -0.71 -8.58
CA ARG A 131 -1.85 -0.97 -9.34
C ARG A 131 -2.97 -1.48 -8.45
N ASN A 132 -4.20 -1.23 -8.88
CA ASN A 132 -5.41 -1.81 -8.29
C ASN A 132 -5.48 -1.61 -6.76
N PHE A 133 -5.05 -0.45 -6.28
CA PHE A 133 -5.20 -0.08 -4.87
C PHE A 133 -6.68 -0.08 -4.49
N GLN A 134 -6.98 -0.78 -3.40
CA GLN A 134 -8.30 -0.81 -2.82
C GLN A 134 -8.24 -0.95 -1.30
N VAL A 135 -9.30 -0.45 -0.67
CA VAL A 135 -9.65 -0.79 0.71
C VAL A 135 -11.02 -1.43 0.70
N SER A 136 -11.19 -2.53 1.44
CA SER A 136 -12.42 -3.31 1.46
C SER A 136 -12.72 -3.91 2.81
N GLN A 137 -13.99 -4.17 3.09
CA GLN A 137 -14.41 -5.03 4.20
C GLN A 137 -15.34 -6.12 3.67
N THR A 138 -15.21 -7.31 4.23
CA THR A 138 -16.12 -8.44 4.02
C THR A 138 -16.85 -8.75 5.31
N ASN A 139 -18.14 -9.05 5.22
CA ASN A 139 -18.94 -9.36 6.40
C ASN A 139 -18.63 -10.76 6.94
N SER A 140 -19.25 -11.12 8.06
CA SER A 140 -19.17 -12.48 8.63
C SER A 140 -19.60 -13.60 7.67
N SER A 141 -20.26 -13.28 6.56
CA SER A 141 -20.66 -14.21 5.49
C SER A 141 -19.78 -14.10 4.24
N ASP A 142 -18.57 -13.53 4.38
CA ASP A 142 -17.58 -13.30 3.32
C ASP A 142 -18.09 -12.50 2.11
N THR A 143 -19.18 -11.74 2.32
CA THR A 143 -19.74 -10.85 1.30
C THR A 143 -19.11 -9.47 1.45
N LEU A 144 -18.58 -8.96 0.34
CA LEU A 144 -18.00 -7.62 0.25
C LEU A 144 -19.07 -6.55 0.51
N HIS A 145 -18.98 -5.84 1.65
CA HIS A 145 -19.93 -4.79 2.02
C HIS A 145 -19.35 -3.38 1.93
N PHE A 146 -18.03 -3.25 1.74
CA PHE A 146 -17.37 -1.97 1.51
C PHE A 146 -16.21 -2.14 0.52
N VAL A 147 -16.10 -1.22 -0.45
CA VAL A 147 -14.94 -1.10 -1.35
C VAL A 147 -14.70 0.37 -1.68
N LYS A 148 -13.45 0.81 -1.58
CA LYS A 148 -13.00 2.10 -2.07
C LYS A 148 -11.86 1.92 -3.07
N ARG A 149 -12.06 2.46 -4.29
CA ARG A 149 -11.09 2.48 -5.40
C ARG A 149 -11.15 3.86 -6.04
N GLU A 150 -10.31 4.77 -5.57
CA GLU A 150 -10.25 6.15 -6.08
C GLU A 150 -8.88 6.42 -6.71
N PRO A 151 -8.82 7.32 -7.71
CA PRO A 151 -7.55 7.78 -8.21
C PRO A 151 -6.74 8.45 -7.09
N LEU A 152 -5.43 8.24 -7.13
CA LEU A 152 -4.50 8.85 -6.18
C LEU A 152 -4.10 10.23 -6.70
N THR A 153 -4.14 11.24 -5.84
CA THR A 153 -3.69 12.60 -6.17
C THR A 153 -2.20 12.72 -5.90
N LEU A 154 -1.49 13.34 -6.84
CA LEU A 154 -0.04 13.47 -6.80
C LEU A 154 0.40 14.73 -6.08
N TYR A 155 1.45 14.61 -5.28
CA TYR A 155 2.28 15.71 -4.82
C TYR A 155 3.74 15.40 -5.10
N HIS A 156 4.50 16.44 -5.42
CA HIS A 156 5.91 16.34 -5.76
C HIS A 156 6.74 17.39 -5.02
N LYS A 157 7.94 17.00 -4.58
CA LYS A 157 8.97 17.89 -4.08
C LYS A 157 10.32 17.62 -4.73
N GLY A 158 10.99 18.71 -5.12
CA GLY A 158 12.37 18.72 -5.61
C GLY A 158 12.42 19.07 -7.10
N THR A 159 13.59 18.83 -7.69
CA THR A 159 13.86 19.13 -9.10
C THR A 159 13.53 17.92 -9.96
N GLN A 160 12.25 17.58 -10.10
CA GLN A 160 11.82 16.45 -10.95
C GLN A 160 11.48 16.89 -12.36
N GLU A 161 11.84 16.05 -13.32
CA GLU A 161 11.40 16.22 -14.71
C GLU A 161 9.87 16.02 -14.83
N PRO A 162 9.21 16.69 -15.78
CA PRO A 162 7.79 16.44 -16.04
C PRO A 162 7.51 14.98 -16.42
N GLY A 163 6.43 14.41 -15.89
CA GLY A 163 5.93 13.07 -16.27
C GLY A 163 6.74 11.89 -15.72
N ARG A 164 7.62 12.11 -14.74
CA ARG A 164 8.35 11.03 -14.07
C ARG A 164 7.45 10.22 -13.16
N THR A 165 6.62 10.90 -12.38
CA THR A 165 5.52 10.29 -11.65
C THR A 165 4.18 10.61 -12.33
N VAL A 166 3.37 9.58 -12.60
CA VAL A 166 2.07 9.70 -13.27
C VAL A 166 1.03 8.82 -12.61
N ALA A 167 -0.19 9.34 -12.45
CA ALA A 167 -1.33 8.64 -11.92
C ALA A 167 -2.40 8.44 -13.00
N PHE A 168 -2.89 7.22 -13.10
CA PHE A 168 -4.02 6.75 -13.89
C PHE A 168 -5.08 6.20 -12.94
N ASN A 169 -6.29 5.92 -13.45
CA ASN A 169 -7.42 5.45 -12.61
C ASN A 169 -7.07 4.25 -11.72
N THR A 170 -6.32 3.27 -12.23
CA THR A 170 -5.99 2.04 -11.52
C THR A 170 -4.50 1.84 -11.31
N GLN A 171 -3.68 2.86 -11.57
CA GLN A 171 -2.23 2.73 -11.55
C GLN A 171 -1.52 4.03 -11.25
N VAL A 172 -0.47 3.95 -10.44
CA VAL A 172 0.56 5.01 -10.34
C VAL A 172 1.89 4.44 -10.80
N ILE A 173 2.65 5.24 -11.54
CA ILE A 173 4.02 4.93 -11.93
C ILE A 173 4.92 5.98 -11.31
N PHE A 174 5.95 5.54 -10.60
CA PHE A 174 6.98 6.37 -10.00
C PHE A 174 8.32 6.13 -10.70
N ARG A 175 9.04 7.22 -11.00
CA ARG A 175 10.37 7.17 -11.60
C ARG A 175 11.22 8.34 -11.08
N GLY A 176 12.50 8.12 -10.81
CA GLY A 176 13.47 9.19 -10.58
C GLY A 176 13.87 9.90 -11.88
N ASN A 177 14.73 10.92 -11.87
CA ASN A 177 15.08 11.66 -13.10
C ASN A 177 15.93 10.84 -14.09
N LEU A 178 15.95 11.25 -15.37
CA LEU A 178 16.80 10.73 -16.44
C LEU A 178 17.95 11.67 -16.81
N LYS A 179 17.75 13.00 -16.80
CA LYS A 179 18.81 13.95 -17.13
C LYS A 179 19.75 14.13 -15.95
N LYS A 180 21.05 13.96 -16.22
CA LYS A 180 22.14 14.16 -15.25
C LYS A 180 22.10 15.52 -14.55
N ALA A 181 21.62 16.57 -15.24
CA ALA A 181 21.46 17.90 -14.65
C ALA A 181 20.55 17.92 -13.41
N ASN A 182 19.62 16.95 -13.30
CA ASN A 182 18.64 16.86 -12.22
C ASN A 182 18.96 15.73 -11.23
N PHE A 183 20.18 15.20 -11.24
CA PHE A 183 20.59 14.10 -10.37
C PHE A 183 21.07 14.56 -8.99
N ALA A 184 21.45 15.84 -8.86
CA ALA A 184 22.08 16.35 -7.65
C ALA A 184 21.09 16.40 -6.47
N ASP A 185 19.85 16.83 -6.71
CA ASP A 185 18.86 17.01 -5.67
C ASP A 185 18.03 15.75 -5.46
N PRO A 186 17.78 15.33 -4.21
CA PRO A 186 16.80 14.29 -3.93
C PRO A 186 15.38 14.77 -4.28
N THR A 187 14.52 13.83 -4.67
CA THR A 187 13.12 14.11 -4.95
C THR A 187 12.20 13.23 -4.11
N GLU A 188 11.05 13.78 -3.74
CA GLU A 188 9.97 13.05 -3.08
C GLU A 188 8.71 13.14 -3.95
N ASP A 189 8.11 12.00 -4.27
CA ASP A 189 6.81 11.90 -4.91
C ASP A 189 5.82 11.21 -3.98
N TRP A 190 4.59 11.67 -4.00
CA TRP A 190 3.51 11.14 -3.18
C TRP A 190 2.30 10.89 -4.05
N ALA A 191 1.65 9.75 -3.87
CA ALA A 191 0.34 9.47 -4.40
C ALA A 191 -0.60 9.16 -3.25
N ILE A 192 -1.54 10.08 -2.97
CA ILE A 192 -2.37 10.07 -1.76
C ILE A 192 -3.83 9.81 -2.15
N SER A 193 -4.50 8.92 -1.43
CA SER A 193 -5.92 8.64 -1.62
C SER A 193 -6.78 9.84 -1.25
N ALA A 194 -8.00 9.90 -1.77
CA ALA A 194 -9.06 10.69 -1.14
C ALA A 194 -9.31 10.18 0.30
N ALA A 195 -10.02 10.98 1.10
CA ALA A 195 -10.46 10.56 2.43
C ALA A 195 -11.30 9.27 2.34
N ILE A 196 -10.94 8.29 3.15
CA ILE A 196 -11.64 7.02 3.30
C ILE A 196 -12.24 7.00 4.70
N SER A 197 -13.55 6.73 4.80
CA SER A 197 -14.23 6.54 6.07
C SER A 197 -14.91 5.19 6.05
N VAL A 198 -14.62 4.38 7.07
CA VAL A 198 -15.30 3.11 7.26
C VAL A 198 -16.73 3.39 7.75
N PRO A 199 -17.76 2.85 7.09
CA PRO A 199 -19.16 3.02 7.49
C PRO A 199 -19.45 2.37 8.84
#